data_AF-A0A821KTN5-F1
#
_entry.id   AF-A0A821KTN5-F1
#
_cell.length_a   1.000
_cell.length_b   1.000
_cell.length_c   1.000
_cell.angle_alpha   90.00
_cell.angle_beta   90.00
_cell.angle_gamma   90.00
#
_symmetry.space_group_name_H-M   'P 1'
#
loop_
_entity.id
_entity.type
_entity.pdbx_description
1 polymer ?
#
loop_
_entity_poly.entity_id
_entity_poly.type
_entity_poly.pdbx_seq_one_letter_code
_entity_poly.pdbx_strand_id
1 'polypeptide(L)'
;KILHEFEPQTNFLREKTRLLNQQLINSLSPLQLIAITAFVTTCGLSIYQFLFSHDEDISTRIREIIFRMARQLPAVKRKIAEAREATLKTVFNDIAKSVAGHEFTKVLPDHGLSQEELIKKLEHYRKLEKINFKSGKISGCVYKLAKTDMTEIYNKAFTLFGESNPLHVDVFPDIRTMEAEIVRCVATMFHGDIDVCGTMTSGGTESILMACKTYRDLAISKGITKPEM
;
A
#
# COMPACT_ATOMS: atom_id res chain seq x y z
N LYS A 1 14.02 42.77 -37.52
CA LYS A 1 12.87 42.96 -38.43
C LYS A 1 11.57 42.29 -37.95
N ILE A 2 11.60 41.22 -37.16
CA ILE A 2 10.38 40.54 -36.66
C ILE A 2 9.73 41.28 -35.46
N LEU A 3 10.49 42.06 -34.66
CA LEU A 3 9.95 42.75 -33.48
C LEU A 3 9.03 43.94 -33.77
N HIS A 4 9.12 44.56 -34.95
CA HIS A 4 8.34 45.75 -35.28
C HIS A 4 6.90 45.45 -35.74
N GLU A 5 6.61 44.20 -36.13
CA GLU A 5 5.29 43.76 -36.61
C GLU A 5 4.32 43.39 -35.46
N PHE A 6 4.83 43.12 -34.26
CA PHE A 6 4.02 42.72 -33.09
C PHE A 6 3.64 43.88 -32.14
N GLU A 7 4.26 45.06 -32.28
CA GLU A 7 3.94 46.26 -31.48
C GLU A 7 2.48 46.74 -31.61
N PRO A 8 1.86 46.77 -32.80
CA PRO A 8 0.47 47.23 -32.93
C PRO A 8 -0.52 46.27 -32.26
N GLN A 9 -0.28 44.97 -32.39
CA GLN A 9 -1.14 43.92 -31.82
C GLN A 9 -1.07 43.89 -30.29
N THR A 10 0.13 44.08 -29.74
CA THR A 10 0.35 44.12 -28.28
C THR A 10 -0.26 45.38 -27.64
N ASN A 11 -0.19 46.53 -28.32
CA ASN A 11 -0.83 47.78 -27.85
C ASN A 11 -2.36 47.69 -27.86
N PHE A 12 -2.95 47.13 -28.92
CA PHE A 12 -4.39 46.91 -29.01
C PHE A 12 -4.93 45.99 -27.91
N LEU A 13 -4.21 44.91 -27.61
CA LEU A 13 -4.58 44.00 -26.52
C LEU A 13 -4.50 44.69 -25.16
N ARG A 14 -3.43 45.46 -24.88
CA ARG A 14 -3.29 46.23 -23.64
C ARG A 14 -4.43 47.21 -23.42
N GLU A 15 -4.85 47.91 -24.47
CA GLU A 15 -5.94 48.88 -24.39
C GLU A 15 -7.28 48.20 -24.08
N LYS A 16 -7.58 47.08 -24.76
CA LYS A 16 -8.77 46.26 -24.44
C LYS A 16 -8.74 45.71 -23.01
N THR A 17 -7.61 45.19 -22.54
CA THR A 17 -7.48 44.69 -21.17
C THR A 17 -7.71 45.80 -20.15
N ARG A 18 -7.21 47.02 -20.41
CA ARG A 18 -7.41 48.18 -19.54
C ARG A 18 -8.88 48.58 -19.45
N LEU A 19 -9.59 48.64 -20.58
CA LEU A 19 -11.02 48.95 -20.62
C LEU A 19 -11.85 47.90 -19.88
N LEU A 20 -11.55 46.61 -20.07
CA LEU A 20 -12.22 45.52 -19.38
C LEU A 20 -12.03 45.58 -17.86
N ASN A 21 -10.79 45.81 -17.41
CA ASN A 21 -10.48 45.94 -15.99
C ASN A 21 -11.20 47.13 -15.36
N GLN A 22 -11.28 48.26 -16.07
CA GLN A 22 -11.97 49.45 -15.58
C GLN A 22 -13.49 49.23 -15.48
N GLN A 23 -14.08 48.50 -16.42
CA GLN A 23 -15.49 48.10 -16.35
C GLN A 23 -15.78 47.13 -15.19
N LEU A 24 -14.88 46.16 -14.95
CA LEU A 24 -15.02 45.17 -13.87
C LEU A 24 -14.89 45.81 -12.48
N ILE A 25 -13.94 46.73 -12.29
CA ILE A 25 -13.73 47.45 -11.02
C ILE A 25 -14.94 48.35 -10.69
N ASN A 26 -15.57 48.94 -11.70
CA ASN A 26 -16.71 49.84 -11.50
C ASN A 26 -18.04 49.11 -11.24
N SER A 27 -18.13 47.82 -11.56
CA SER A 27 -19.38 47.04 -11.49
C SER A 27 -19.40 45.99 -10.37
N LEU A 28 -18.25 45.62 -9.81
CA LEU A 28 -18.12 44.56 -8.81
C LEU A 28 -17.39 45.04 -7.57
N SER A 29 -17.82 44.55 -6.40
CA SER A 29 -17.07 44.79 -5.16
C SER A 29 -15.69 44.10 -5.22
N PRO A 30 -14.66 44.64 -4.56
CA PRO A 30 -13.31 44.05 -4.57
C PRO A 30 -13.27 42.57 -4.18
N LEU A 31 -14.14 42.16 -3.24
CA LEU A 31 -14.23 40.78 -2.76
C LEU A 31 -14.86 39.84 -3.80
N GLN A 32 -15.88 40.29 -4.53
CA GLN A 32 -16.47 39.55 -5.65
C GLN A 32 -15.48 39.39 -6.79
N LEU A 33 -14.69 40.42 -7.08
CA LEU A 33 -13.66 40.35 -8.12
C LEU A 33 -12.62 39.28 -7.76
N ILE A 34 -12.11 39.28 -6.52
CA ILE A 34 -11.16 38.27 -6.03
C ILE A 34 -11.77 36.87 -6.11
N ALA A 35 -13.02 36.70 -5.66
CA ALA A 35 -13.71 35.42 -5.69
C ALA A 35 -13.91 34.89 -7.12
N ILE A 36 -14.33 35.75 -8.06
CA ILE A 36 -14.51 35.40 -9.47
C ILE A 36 -13.16 35.05 -10.09
N THR A 37 -12.11 35.83 -9.86
CA THR A 37 -10.78 35.52 -10.41
C THR A 37 -10.24 34.21 -9.85
N ALA A 38 -10.34 33.98 -8.54
CA ALA A 38 -9.90 32.73 -7.91
C ALA A 38 -10.68 31.53 -8.44
N PHE A 39 -12.00 31.67 -8.62
CA PHE A 39 -12.86 30.64 -9.18
C PHE A 39 -12.49 30.33 -10.63
N VAL A 40 -12.40 31.34 -11.49
CA VAL A 40 -12.05 31.16 -12.92
C VAL A 40 -10.65 30.57 -13.08
N THR A 41 -9.66 31.02 -12.31
CA THR A 41 -8.30 30.46 -12.35
C THR A 41 -8.30 29.01 -11.85
N THR A 42 -8.99 28.69 -10.75
CA THR A 42 -9.05 27.33 -10.21
C THR A 42 -9.80 26.39 -11.16
N CYS A 43 -10.93 26.81 -11.71
CA CYS A 43 -11.68 26.05 -12.71
C CYS A 43 -10.87 25.87 -13.99
N GLY A 44 -10.20 26.91 -14.47
CA GLY A 44 -9.33 26.86 -15.63
C GLY A 44 -8.18 25.89 -15.45
N LEU A 45 -7.48 25.93 -14.30
CA LEU A 45 -6.43 24.98 -13.96
C LEU A 45 -6.97 23.55 -13.82
N SER A 46 -8.16 23.38 -13.24
CA SER A 46 -8.81 22.08 -13.09
C SER A 46 -9.19 21.47 -14.44
N ILE A 47 -9.72 22.27 -15.37
CA ILE A 47 -10.04 21.87 -16.74
C ILE A 47 -8.76 21.58 -17.53
N TYR A 48 -7.73 22.42 -17.39
CA TYR A 48 -6.44 22.22 -18.03
C TYR A 48 -5.79 20.91 -17.57
N GLN A 49 -5.77 20.65 -16.26
CA GLN A 49 -5.28 19.38 -15.70
C GLN A 49 -6.11 18.18 -16.15
N PHE A 50 -7.43 18.34 -16.24
CA PHE A 50 -8.32 17.31 -16.75
C PHE A 50 -8.11 17.00 -18.23
N LEU A 51 -7.70 17.97 -19.06
CA LEU A 51 -7.47 17.78 -20.50
C LEU A 51 -6.04 17.34 -20.82
N PHE A 52 -5.03 17.96 -20.19
CA PHE A 52 -3.63 17.88 -20.62
C PHE A 52 -2.67 17.22 -19.62
N SER A 53 -3.08 16.92 -18.38
CA SER A 53 -2.17 16.39 -17.34
C SER A 53 -2.37 14.90 -17.00
N HIS A 54 -3.05 14.15 -17.85
CA HIS A 54 -3.19 12.70 -17.70
C HIS A 54 -2.67 12.02 -18.97
N ASP A 55 -1.90 10.94 -18.82
CA ASP A 55 -1.38 10.17 -19.96
C ASP A 55 -2.45 9.25 -20.60
N GLU A 56 -3.66 9.21 -20.03
CA GLU A 56 -4.78 8.39 -20.50
C GLU A 56 -5.63 9.07 -21.59
N ASP A 57 -6.18 8.29 -22.52
CA ASP A 57 -7.15 8.78 -23.51
C ASP A 57 -8.42 9.35 -22.84
N ILE A 58 -9.02 10.36 -23.48
CA ILE A 58 -10.23 11.05 -22.99
C ILE A 58 -11.39 10.05 -22.79
N SER A 59 -11.49 9.03 -23.65
CA SER A 59 -12.51 7.99 -23.54
C SER A 59 -12.40 7.18 -22.23
N THR A 60 -11.18 6.85 -21.82
CA THR A 60 -10.89 6.17 -20.55
C THR A 60 -11.32 7.03 -19.37
N ARG A 61 -11.00 8.33 -19.39
CA ARG A 61 -11.38 9.28 -18.32
C ARG A 61 -12.89 9.37 -18.15
N ILE A 62 -13.62 9.50 -19.26
CA ILE A 62 -15.09 9.56 -19.25
C ILE A 62 -15.64 8.22 -18.72
N ARG A 63 -15.10 7.09 -19.18
CA ARG A 63 -15.50 5.76 -18.69
C ARG A 63 -15.28 5.63 -17.19
N GLU A 64 -14.15 6.09 -16.66
CA GLU A 64 -13.87 6.06 -15.23
C GLU A 64 -14.84 6.92 -14.43
N ILE A 65 -15.14 8.13 -14.90
CA ILE A 65 -16.09 9.03 -14.25
C ILE A 65 -17.47 8.39 -14.22
N ILE A 66 -17.94 7.87 -15.36
CA ILE A 66 -19.21 7.15 -15.46
C ILE A 66 -19.20 5.93 -14.53
N PHE A 67 -18.11 5.17 -14.49
CA PHE A 67 -17.99 4.00 -13.62
C PHE A 67 -17.98 4.37 -12.13
N ARG A 68 -17.35 5.48 -11.74
CA ARG A 68 -17.38 6.02 -10.36
C ARG A 68 -18.80 6.47 -10.00
N MET A 69 -19.48 7.21 -10.89
CA MET A 69 -20.86 7.65 -10.70
C MET A 69 -21.83 6.46 -10.61
N ALA A 70 -21.70 5.48 -11.51
CA ALA A 70 -22.50 4.26 -11.52
C ALA A 70 -22.30 3.45 -10.23
N ARG A 71 -21.06 3.35 -9.71
CA ARG A 71 -20.78 2.74 -8.41
C ARG A 71 -21.38 3.49 -7.23
N GLN A 72 -21.70 4.78 -7.38
CA GLN A 72 -22.37 5.53 -6.32
C GLN A 72 -23.88 5.29 -6.26
N LEU A 73 -24.48 4.71 -7.31
CA LEU A 73 -25.90 4.38 -7.33
C LEU A 73 -26.24 3.38 -6.22
N PRO A 74 -27.33 3.60 -5.46
CA PRO A 74 -27.69 2.74 -4.32
C PRO A 74 -27.81 1.26 -4.70
N ALA A 75 -28.36 0.95 -5.88
CA ALA A 75 -28.51 -0.43 -6.36
C ALA A 75 -27.16 -1.13 -6.61
N VAL A 76 -26.17 -0.42 -7.17
CA VAL A 76 -24.83 -0.96 -7.43
C VAL A 76 -24.06 -1.13 -6.12
N LYS A 77 -24.11 -0.13 -5.22
CA LYS A 77 -23.54 -0.25 -3.87
C LYS A 77 -24.10 -1.45 -3.13
N ARG A 78 -25.42 -1.64 -3.17
CA ARG A 78 -26.10 -2.76 -2.53
C ARG A 78 -25.60 -4.10 -3.08
N LYS A 79 -25.52 -4.26 -4.40
CA LYS A 79 -25.03 -5.50 -5.03
C LYS A 79 -23.57 -5.80 -4.69
N ILE A 80 -22.70 -4.79 -4.64
CA ILE A 80 -21.31 -4.94 -4.21
C ILE A 80 -21.24 -5.35 -2.74
N ALA A 81 -22.05 -4.73 -1.88
CA ALA A 81 -22.11 -5.07 -0.46
C ALA A 81 -22.62 -6.50 -0.24
N GLU A 82 -23.68 -6.92 -0.94
CA GLU A 82 -24.21 -8.29 -0.92
C GLU A 82 -23.15 -9.32 -1.34
N ALA A 83 -22.44 -9.06 -2.45
CA ALA A 83 -21.36 -9.94 -2.91
C ALA A 83 -20.22 -10.03 -1.87
N ARG A 84 -19.81 -8.89 -1.31
CA ARG A 84 -18.80 -8.85 -0.25
C ARG A 84 -19.24 -9.64 0.98
N GLU A 85 -20.48 -9.45 1.43
CA GLU A 85 -21.03 -10.15 2.58
C GLU A 85 -21.13 -11.65 2.33
N ALA A 86 -21.57 -12.07 1.14
CA ALA A 86 -21.60 -13.47 0.74
C ALA A 86 -20.20 -14.08 0.76
N THR A 87 -19.20 -13.41 0.19
CA THR A 87 -17.80 -13.86 0.25
C THR A 87 -17.29 -13.97 1.69
N LEU A 88 -17.56 -12.95 2.52
CA LEU A 88 -17.19 -12.97 3.94
C LEU A 88 -17.84 -14.14 4.69
N LYS A 89 -19.13 -14.41 4.42
CA LYS A 89 -19.84 -15.57 5.00
C LYS A 89 -19.22 -16.88 4.56
N THR A 90 -18.87 -17.04 3.29
CA THR A 90 -18.22 -18.27 2.80
C THR A 90 -16.87 -18.49 3.48
N VAL A 91 -16.01 -17.46 3.49
CA VAL A 91 -14.71 -17.51 4.16
C VAL A 91 -14.86 -17.81 5.64
N PHE A 92 -15.78 -17.12 6.32
CA PHE A 92 -16.04 -17.34 7.74
C PHE A 92 -16.54 -18.77 8.00
N ASN A 93 -17.45 -19.28 7.18
CA ASN A 93 -17.98 -20.64 7.33
C ASN A 93 -16.89 -21.69 7.10
N ASP A 94 -15.99 -21.49 6.14
CA ASP A 94 -14.90 -22.42 5.86
C ASP A 94 -13.87 -22.42 7.00
N ILE A 95 -13.54 -21.24 7.53
CA ILE A 95 -12.69 -21.12 8.74
C ILE A 95 -13.40 -21.72 9.95
N ALA A 96 -14.68 -21.42 10.18
CA ALA A 96 -15.44 -21.93 11.32
C ALA A 96 -15.58 -23.46 11.29
N LYS A 97 -15.83 -24.05 10.11
CA LYS A 97 -15.78 -25.51 9.91
C LYS A 97 -14.40 -26.08 10.25
N SER A 98 -13.31 -25.35 9.97
CA SER A 98 -11.95 -25.81 10.29
C SER A 98 -11.72 -25.97 11.80
N VAL A 99 -12.47 -25.27 12.64
CA VAL A 99 -12.35 -25.27 14.11
C VAL A 99 -13.63 -25.71 14.84
N ALA A 100 -14.59 -26.28 14.11
CA ALA A 100 -15.89 -26.67 14.66
C ALA A 100 -15.72 -27.70 15.80
N GLY A 101 -16.40 -27.45 16.92
CA GLY A 101 -16.32 -28.28 18.14
C GLY A 101 -15.13 -27.97 19.06
N HIS A 102 -14.28 -27.00 18.70
CA HIS A 102 -13.20 -26.56 19.56
C HIS A 102 -13.67 -25.46 20.54
N GLU A 103 -13.32 -25.58 21.81
CA GLU A 103 -13.63 -24.58 22.82
C GLU A 103 -12.62 -23.43 22.78
N PHE A 104 -13.12 -22.22 22.54
CA PHE A 104 -12.28 -21.02 22.48
C PHE A 104 -12.17 -20.36 23.85
N THR A 105 -10.94 -20.02 24.23
CA THR A 105 -10.70 -19.08 25.35
C THR A 105 -11.10 -17.67 24.90
N LYS A 106 -12.21 -17.17 25.45
CA LYS A 106 -12.78 -15.85 25.08
C LYS A 106 -12.41 -14.74 26.06
N VAL A 107 -11.95 -15.12 27.24
CA VAL A 107 -11.57 -14.23 28.34
C VAL A 107 -10.23 -14.67 28.89
N LEU A 108 -9.45 -13.70 29.40
CA LEU A 108 -8.23 -14.01 30.11
C LEU A 108 -8.58 -14.74 31.42
N PRO A 109 -7.93 -15.87 31.75
CA PRO A 109 -8.19 -16.55 33.03
C PRO A 109 -7.82 -15.68 34.23
N ASP A 110 -8.60 -15.77 35.31
CA ASP A 110 -8.36 -15.03 36.56
C ASP A 110 -7.03 -15.41 37.23
N HIS A 111 -6.57 -16.64 36.99
CA HIS A 111 -5.29 -17.16 37.48
C HIS A 111 -4.45 -17.70 36.32
N GLY A 112 -3.14 -17.47 36.38
CA GLY A 112 -2.20 -17.98 35.38
C GLY A 112 -2.18 -19.51 35.35
N LEU A 113 -2.17 -20.07 34.15
CA LEU A 113 -2.03 -21.51 33.95
C LEU A 113 -0.62 -21.95 34.39
N SER A 114 -0.53 -23.15 34.97
CA SER A 114 0.77 -23.79 35.18
C SER A 114 1.42 -24.12 33.84
N GLN A 115 2.74 -24.30 33.85
CA GLN A 115 3.49 -24.68 32.63
C GLN A 115 2.96 -26.00 32.05
N GLU A 116 2.64 -26.99 32.88
CA GLU A 116 2.13 -28.28 32.44
C GLU A 116 0.75 -28.15 31.76
N GLU A 117 -0.16 -27.37 32.33
CA GLU A 117 -1.48 -27.10 31.73
C GLU A 117 -1.34 -26.35 30.40
N LEU A 118 -0.43 -25.38 30.30
CA LEU A 118 -0.17 -24.64 29.07
C LEU A 118 0.37 -25.57 27.98
N ILE A 119 1.35 -26.42 28.30
CA ILE A 119 1.89 -27.39 27.33
C ILE A 119 0.80 -28.35 26.86
N LYS A 120 -0.01 -28.93 27.76
CA LYS A 120 -1.14 -29.79 27.39
C LYS A 120 -2.11 -29.08 26.44
N LYS A 121 -2.36 -27.80 26.68
CA LYS A 121 -3.23 -26.97 25.82
C LYS A 121 -2.61 -26.72 24.44
N LEU A 122 -1.30 -26.46 24.36
CA LEU A 122 -0.57 -26.34 23.09
C LEU A 122 -0.56 -27.65 22.29
N GLU A 123 -0.36 -28.79 22.95
CA GLU A 123 -0.45 -30.13 22.33
C GLU A 123 -1.87 -30.42 21.82
N HIS A 124 -2.89 -29.99 22.54
CA HIS A 124 -4.27 -30.07 22.08
C HIS A 124 -4.50 -29.24 20.82
N TYR A 125 -4.01 -27.99 20.76
CA TYR A 125 -4.07 -27.17 19.54
C TYR A 125 -3.35 -27.85 18.36
N ARG A 126 -2.22 -28.49 18.61
CA ARG A 126 -1.47 -29.22 17.57
C ARG A 126 -2.29 -30.33 16.92
N LYS A 127 -3.19 -30.98 17.67
CA LYS A 127 -4.09 -32.04 17.15
C LYS A 127 -5.21 -31.50 16.24
N LEU A 128 -5.41 -30.19 16.16
CA LEU A 128 -6.37 -29.57 15.23
C LEU A 128 -5.89 -29.58 13.77
N GLU A 129 -4.64 -29.97 13.52
CA GLU A 129 -4.09 -30.14 12.18
C GLU A 129 -4.90 -31.19 11.37
N LYS A 130 -5.69 -30.74 10.39
CA LYS A 130 -6.60 -31.61 9.60
C LYS A 130 -5.94 -32.29 8.40
N ILE A 131 -4.89 -31.69 7.86
CA ILE A 131 -4.24 -32.15 6.65
C ILE A 131 -2.83 -32.58 7.00
N ASN A 132 -2.49 -33.84 6.68
CA ASN A 132 -1.14 -34.35 6.84
C ASN A 132 -0.20 -33.73 5.80
N PHE A 133 0.33 -32.54 6.10
CA PHE A 133 1.27 -31.84 5.21
C PHE A 133 2.58 -32.61 5.03
N LYS A 134 2.94 -33.48 5.98
CA LYS A 134 4.13 -34.35 5.88
C LYS A 134 4.04 -35.39 4.76
N SER A 135 2.84 -35.64 4.24
CA SER A 135 2.64 -36.51 3.06
C SER A 135 3.12 -35.90 1.74
N GLY A 136 3.48 -34.60 1.72
CA GLY A 136 3.93 -33.91 0.51
C GLY A 136 2.82 -33.63 -0.52
N LYS A 137 1.55 -33.82 -0.15
CA LYS A 137 0.39 -33.66 -1.04
C LYS A 137 -0.26 -32.27 -0.97
N ILE A 138 0.37 -31.31 -0.29
CA ILE A 138 -0.11 -29.92 -0.21
C ILE A 138 0.81 -29.08 -1.09
N SER A 139 0.22 -28.35 -2.04
CA SER A 139 0.96 -27.39 -2.85
C SER A 139 1.39 -26.19 -2.00
N GLY A 140 2.69 -25.88 -2.00
CA GLY A 140 3.26 -24.82 -1.16
C GLY A 140 3.08 -25.12 0.33
N CYS A 141 2.64 -24.12 1.11
CA CYS A 141 2.38 -24.15 2.56
C CYS A 141 3.62 -24.44 3.42
N VAL A 142 4.29 -25.58 3.25
CA VAL A 142 5.49 -26.00 3.99
C VAL A 142 6.57 -26.40 2.98
N TYR A 143 7.59 -25.54 2.83
CA TYR A 143 8.65 -25.71 1.82
C TYR A 143 9.69 -26.77 2.16
N LYS A 144 9.90 -27.02 3.46
CA LYS A 144 10.86 -28.03 3.93
C LYS A 144 10.28 -28.72 5.16
N LEU A 145 10.15 -30.04 5.08
CA LEU A 145 9.82 -30.83 6.25
C LEU A 145 11.00 -30.82 7.22
N ALA A 146 10.67 -30.79 8.51
CA ALA A 146 11.62 -30.94 9.60
C ALA A 146 12.44 -32.23 9.42
N LYS A 147 13.63 -32.14 8.84
CA LYS A 147 14.72 -33.08 9.14
C LYS A 147 15.18 -32.75 10.56
N THR A 148 15.50 -33.78 11.34
CA THR A 148 15.89 -33.66 12.75
C THR A 148 16.94 -32.56 12.95
N ASP A 149 17.98 -32.58 12.12
CA ASP A 149 19.18 -31.76 12.32
C ASP A 149 18.91 -30.26 12.09
N MET A 150 18.12 -29.91 11.07
CA MET A 150 17.83 -28.49 10.78
C MET A 150 16.79 -27.90 11.74
N THR A 151 15.88 -28.73 12.24
CA THR A 151 14.86 -28.29 13.19
C THR A 151 15.48 -27.97 14.53
N GLU A 152 16.46 -28.77 14.95
CA GLU A 152 17.25 -28.50 16.16
C GLU A 152 17.99 -27.17 16.05
N ILE A 153 18.62 -26.88 14.90
CA ILE A 153 19.29 -25.60 14.65
C ILE A 153 18.30 -24.43 14.74
N TYR A 154 17.13 -24.53 14.11
CA TYR A 154 16.13 -23.45 14.16
C TYR A 154 15.61 -23.20 15.58
N ASN A 155 15.31 -24.27 16.33
CA ASN A 155 14.87 -24.15 17.71
C ASN A 155 15.95 -23.51 18.58
N LYS A 156 17.21 -23.92 18.40
CA LYS A 156 18.34 -23.35 19.14
C LYS A 156 18.55 -21.87 18.81
N ALA A 157 18.45 -21.49 17.54
CA ALA A 157 18.53 -20.09 17.14
C ALA A 157 17.39 -19.26 17.74
N PHE A 158 16.15 -19.76 17.72
CA PHE A 158 15.01 -19.08 18.33
C PHE A 158 15.19 -18.91 19.85
N THR A 159 15.72 -19.92 20.54
CA THR A 159 16.03 -19.81 21.97
C THR A 159 17.12 -18.78 22.26
N LEU A 160 18.15 -18.68 21.41
CA LEU A 160 19.26 -17.74 21.60
C LEU A 160 18.85 -16.28 21.34
N PHE A 161 18.00 -16.04 20.34
CA PHE A 161 17.68 -14.69 19.86
C PHE A 161 16.20 -14.30 20.04
N GLY A 162 15.40 -15.11 20.75
CA GLY A 162 13.95 -14.91 20.88
C GLY A 162 13.55 -13.62 21.60
N GLU A 163 14.46 -13.03 22.37
CA GLU A 163 14.28 -11.75 23.06
C GLU A 163 14.89 -10.56 22.30
N SER A 164 15.56 -10.81 21.17
CA SER A 164 16.20 -9.77 20.37
C SER A 164 15.17 -8.86 19.70
N ASN A 165 15.52 -7.57 19.57
CA ASN A 165 14.71 -6.59 18.86
C ASN A 165 15.61 -5.73 17.96
N PRO A 166 15.58 -5.91 16.63
CA PRO A 166 16.42 -5.15 15.69
C PRO A 166 16.23 -3.63 15.73
N LEU A 167 15.16 -3.12 16.36
CA LEU A 167 14.97 -1.68 16.59
C LEU A 167 16.05 -1.08 17.51
N HIS A 168 16.60 -1.86 18.44
CA HIS A 168 17.59 -1.43 19.43
C HIS A 168 18.99 -1.93 19.05
N VAL A 169 19.57 -1.36 17.99
CA VAL A 169 20.84 -1.80 17.40
C VAL A 169 22.05 -1.67 18.33
N ASP A 170 21.98 -0.80 19.33
CA ASP A 170 22.98 -0.61 20.38
C ASP A 170 22.95 -1.74 21.42
N VAL A 171 21.77 -2.34 21.64
CA VAL A 171 21.56 -3.46 22.56
C VAL A 171 21.78 -4.80 21.86
N PHE A 172 21.35 -4.91 20.60
CA PHE A 172 21.40 -6.15 19.80
C PHE A 172 22.24 -5.99 18.53
N PRO A 173 23.57 -5.75 18.65
CA PRO A 173 24.45 -5.65 17.48
C PRO A 173 24.61 -6.99 16.75
N ASP A 174 24.35 -8.10 17.43
CA ASP A 174 24.39 -9.47 16.91
C ASP A 174 23.35 -9.70 15.80
N ILE A 175 22.07 -9.43 16.08
CA ILE A 175 20.99 -9.61 15.10
C ILE A 175 21.18 -8.67 13.91
N ARG A 176 21.58 -7.42 14.16
CA ARG A 176 21.90 -6.44 13.11
C ARG A 176 23.03 -6.93 12.20
N THR A 177 24.04 -7.58 12.78
CA THR A 177 25.16 -8.13 12.00
C THR A 177 24.68 -9.28 11.12
N MET A 178 23.91 -10.21 11.68
CA MET A 178 23.32 -11.31 10.91
C MET A 178 22.39 -10.82 9.79
N GLU A 179 21.56 -9.81 10.02
CA GLU A 179 20.70 -9.23 8.98
C GLU A 179 21.53 -8.62 7.83
N ALA A 180 22.59 -7.88 8.14
CA ALA A 180 23.48 -7.29 7.15
C ALA A 180 24.20 -8.35 6.31
N GLU A 181 24.68 -9.42 6.96
CA GLU A 181 25.31 -10.56 6.28
C GLU A 181 24.34 -11.29 5.37
N ILE A 182 23.10 -11.55 5.82
CA ILE A 182 22.07 -12.21 5.00
C ILE A 182 21.75 -11.37 3.76
N VAL A 183 21.53 -10.06 3.93
CA VAL A 183 21.28 -9.15 2.80
C VAL A 183 22.43 -9.20 1.80
N ARG A 184 23.69 -9.16 2.27
CA ARG A 184 24.86 -9.22 1.38
C ARG A 184 24.99 -10.58 0.68
N CYS A 185 24.78 -11.69 1.40
CA CYS A 185 24.77 -13.03 0.81
C CYS A 185 23.73 -13.16 -0.31
N VAL A 186 22.50 -12.68 -0.07
CA VAL A 186 21.44 -12.69 -1.09
C VAL A 186 21.80 -11.77 -2.25
N ALA A 187 22.31 -10.56 -2.01
CA ALA A 187 22.77 -9.68 -3.07
C ALA A 187 23.82 -10.35 -3.96
N THR A 188 24.80 -11.04 -3.37
CA THR A 188 25.81 -11.82 -4.10
C THR A 188 25.20 -13.00 -4.88
N MET A 189 24.20 -13.69 -4.33
CA MET A 189 23.47 -14.76 -5.06
C MET A 189 22.78 -14.25 -6.33
N PHE A 190 22.35 -12.98 -6.33
CA PHE A 190 21.76 -12.31 -7.49
C PHE A 190 22.79 -11.50 -8.31
N HIS A 191 24.08 -11.79 -8.15
CA HIS A 191 25.19 -11.14 -8.86
C HIS A 191 25.30 -9.63 -8.64
N GLY A 192 24.84 -9.13 -7.49
CA GLY A 192 24.98 -7.73 -7.11
C GLY A 192 26.42 -7.33 -6.83
N ASP A 193 26.77 -6.11 -7.23
CA ASP A 193 28.06 -5.49 -6.96
C ASP A 193 28.10 -4.81 -5.57
N ILE A 194 29.10 -3.96 -5.34
CA ILE A 194 29.27 -3.26 -4.07
C ILE A 194 28.13 -2.26 -3.79
N ASP A 195 27.52 -1.70 -4.84
CA ASP A 195 26.48 -0.68 -4.75
C ASP A 195 25.09 -1.28 -4.49
N VAL A 196 24.91 -2.57 -4.78
CA VAL A 196 23.69 -3.29 -4.40
C VAL A 196 23.56 -3.34 -2.88
N CYS A 197 22.40 -2.89 -2.40
CA CYS A 197 21.99 -2.88 -1.00
C CYS A 197 20.58 -3.47 -0.84
N GLY A 198 20.15 -3.65 0.42
CA GLY A 198 18.83 -4.20 0.71
C GLY A 198 18.51 -4.14 2.21
N THR A 199 17.34 -4.68 2.55
CA THR A 199 16.84 -4.79 3.92
C THR A 199 16.12 -6.12 4.10
N MET A 200 16.10 -6.63 5.32
CA MET A 200 15.21 -7.71 5.72
C MET A 200 13.76 -7.20 5.79
N THR A 201 12.81 -8.10 5.54
CA THR A 201 11.36 -7.85 5.65
C THR A 201 10.68 -9.11 6.20
N SER A 202 9.46 -8.99 6.73
CA SER A 202 8.70 -10.12 7.31
C SER A 202 8.30 -11.19 6.30
N GLY A 203 8.25 -10.86 5.01
CA GLY A 203 7.94 -11.80 3.94
C GLY A 203 7.73 -11.12 2.59
N GLY A 204 7.45 -11.91 1.55
CA GLY A 204 7.41 -11.42 0.16
C GLY A 204 6.40 -10.29 -0.09
N THR A 205 5.25 -10.30 0.59
CA THR A 205 4.26 -9.21 0.46
C THR A 205 4.84 -7.87 0.90
N GLU A 206 5.54 -7.83 2.05
CA GLU A 206 6.18 -6.61 2.52
C GLU A 206 7.32 -6.19 1.58
N SER A 207 8.13 -7.13 1.09
CA SER A 207 9.20 -6.83 0.13
C SER A 207 8.66 -6.15 -1.13
N ILE A 208 7.55 -6.65 -1.69
CA ILE A 208 6.90 -6.06 -2.87
C ILE A 208 6.35 -4.66 -2.54
N LEU A 209 5.66 -4.50 -1.41
CA LEU A 209 5.12 -3.21 -0.99
C LEU A 209 6.23 -2.17 -0.77
N MET A 210 7.37 -2.57 -0.21
CA MET A 210 8.52 -1.70 -0.02
C MET A 210 9.13 -1.28 -1.36
N ALA A 211 9.21 -2.17 -2.35
CA ALA A 211 9.64 -1.84 -3.70
C ALA A 211 8.67 -0.84 -4.37
N CYS A 212 7.36 -1.12 -4.36
CA CYS A 212 6.33 -0.23 -4.89
C CYS A 212 6.40 1.16 -4.24
N LYS A 213 6.48 1.22 -2.91
CA LYS A 213 6.63 2.47 -2.15
C LYS A 213 7.88 3.23 -2.58
N THR A 214 9.02 2.55 -2.73
CA THR A 214 10.29 3.17 -3.09
C THR A 214 10.22 3.80 -4.49
N TYR A 215 9.70 3.07 -5.48
CA TYR A 215 9.55 3.60 -6.83
C TYR A 215 8.51 4.72 -6.92
N ARG A 216 7.41 4.63 -6.17
CA ARG A 216 6.42 5.70 -6.05
C ARG A 216 7.04 6.98 -5.52
N ASP A 217 7.81 6.89 -4.42
CA ASP A 217 8.42 8.05 -3.78
C ASP A 217 9.51 8.66 -4.69
N LEU A 218 10.24 7.83 -5.44
CA LEU A 218 11.18 8.27 -6.48
C LEU A 218 10.47 8.98 -7.65
N ALA A 219 9.30 8.50 -8.08
CA ALA A 219 8.53 9.15 -9.14
C ALA A 219 8.00 10.52 -8.68
N ILE A 220 7.51 10.60 -7.43
CA ILE A 220 7.05 11.86 -6.82
C ILE A 220 8.20 12.87 -6.73
N SER A 221 9.41 12.44 -6.33
CA SER A 221 10.57 13.34 -6.27
C SER A 221 11.01 13.86 -7.65
N LYS A 222 10.64 13.15 -8.72
CA LYS A 222 10.82 13.58 -10.12
C LYS A 222 9.66 14.40 -10.68
N GLY A 223 8.67 14.77 -9.86
CA GLY A 223 7.51 15.58 -10.27
C GLY A 223 6.36 14.79 -10.90
N ILE A 224 6.40 13.45 -10.86
CA ILE A 224 5.30 12.61 -11.34
C ILE A 224 4.22 12.58 -10.25
N THR A 225 3.06 13.15 -10.53
CA THR A 225 1.98 13.32 -9.54
C THR A 225 1.07 12.10 -9.41
N LYS A 226 1.05 11.23 -10.42
CA LYS A 226 0.25 9.99 -10.47
C LYS A 226 1.08 8.83 -11.01
N PRO A 227 2.03 8.31 -10.23
CA PRO A 227 2.75 7.11 -10.62
C PRO A 227 1.81 5.91 -10.67
N GLU A 228 1.89 5.14 -11.76
CA GLU A 228 1.25 3.83 -11.86
C GLU A 228 1.84 2.88 -10.80
N MET A 229 0.98 2.12 -10.12
CA MET A 229 1.34 1.23 -9.01
C MET A 229 0.70 -0.13 -9.15
#